data_AF-A0A5N5DUQ4-F1
#
_entry.id   AF-A0A5N5DUQ4-F1
#
_cell.length_a   1.000
_cell.length_b   1.000
_cell.length_c   1.000
_cell.angle_alpha   90.00
_cell.angle_beta   90.00
_cell.angle_gamma   90.00
#
_symmetry.space_group_name_H-M   'P 1'
#
loop_
_entity.id
_entity.type
_entity.pdbx_description
1 polymer ?
#
loop_
_entity_poly.entity_id
_entity_poly.type
_entity_poly.pdbx_seq_one_letter_code
_entity_poly.pdbx_strand_id
1 'polypeptide(L)'
;MHVVKSVCYFLFAVNVAAVPFNQTLGLEARDVSLRCKNTKGDFTISQNKAEGNIHAAPVGDPDKKEPKTKSGYPHGYGNRDGITWPNKKCNDKNAKLLEFPVYPDGHLFPYNEKKSDLDPGPARAIYTYPSKDFCGVMAHTDGNAGGFALCS
;
A
#
# COMPACT_ATOMS: atom_id res chain seq x y z
N MET A 1 -71.07 -30.98 -31.64
CA MET A 1 -71.19 -29.52 -31.77
C MET A 1 -70.32 -28.87 -30.69
N HIS A 2 -69.68 -27.73 -31.01
CA HIS A 2 -68.70 -26.92 -30.24
C HIS A 2 -67.25 -27.45 -30.27
N VAL A 3 -66.29 -26.97 -31.08
CA VAL A 3 -65.74 -25.64 -31.49
C VAL A 3 -64.57 -25.15 -30.60
N VAL A 4 -63.36 -25.37 -31.15
CA VAL A 4 -62.18 -24.48 -31.30
C VAL A 4 -61.58 -23.78 -30.08
N LYS A 5 -60.26 -24.02 -29.85
CA LYS A 5 -59.14 -23.05 -29.91
C LYS A 5 -58.02 -23.46 -28.96
N SER A 6 -56.82 -23.72 -29.49
CA SER A 6 -55.62 -23.16 -28.88
C SER A 6 -54.46 -23.20 -29.87
N VAL A 7 -54.15 -22.03 -30.41
CA VAL A 7 -52.92 -21.71 -31.14
C VAL A 7 -51.91 -21.26 -30.08
N CYS A 8 -50.81 -21.98 -29.91
CA CYS A 8 -49.68 -21.51 -29.11
C CYS A 8 -48.38 -21.61 -29.91
N TYR A 9 -48.10 -20.48 -30.56
CA TYR A 9 -46.83 -19.79 -30.76
C TYR A 9 -45.52 -20.62 -30.79
N PHE A 10 -44.90 -20.54 -31.96
CA PHE A 10 -43.47 -20.75 -32.20
C PHE A 10 -42.62 -19.94 -31.19
N LEU A 11 -41.83 -20.64 -30.38
CA LEU A 11 -40.69 -20.08 -29.67
C LEU A 11 -39.52 -19.96 -30.64
N PHE A 12 -39.25 -18.75 -31.13
CA PHE A 12 -37.97 -18.44 -31.75
C PHE A 12 -36.90 -18.42 -30.67
N ALA A 13 -36.02 -19.43 -30.69
CA ALA A 13 -34.78 -19.40 -29.93
C ALA A 13 -33.88 -18.30 -30.52
N VAL A 14 -33.80 -17.16 -29.83
CA VAL A 14 -32.79 -16.15 -30.09
C VAL A 14 -31.44 -16.71 -29.65
N ASN A 15 -30.61 -17.10 -30.62
CA ASN A 15 -29.19 -17.31 -30.40
C ASN A 15 -28.56 -15.96 -30.07
N VAL A 16 -28.46 -15.65 -28.77
CA VAL A 16 -27.60 -14.56 -28.31
C VAL A 16 -26.17 -15.01 -28.57
N ALA A 17 -25.60 -14.59 -29.70
CA ALA A 17 -24.17 -14.67 -29.91
C ALA A 17 -23.52 -13.87 -28.78
N ALA A 18 -22.89 -14.57 -27.84
CA ALA A 18 -22.07 -13.98 -26.80
C ALA A 18 -20.90 -13.28 -27.50
N VAL A 19 -21.04 -11.97 -27.70
CA VAL A 19 -19.93 -11.12 -28.14
C VAL A 19 -18.87 -11.25 -27.05
N PRO A 20 -17.64 -11.69 -27.36
CA PRO A 20 -16.58 -11.75 -26.37
C PRO A 20 -16.38 -10.32 -25.85
N PHE A 21 -16.68 -10.15 -24.56
CA PHE A 21 -16.40 -8.93 -23.84
C PHE A 21 -14.89 -8.71 -23.96
N ASN A 22 -14.51 -7.73 -24.77
CA ASN A 22 -13.12 -7.32 -24.94
C ASN A 22 -12.71 -6.74 -23.59
N GLN A 23 -12.22 -7.60 -22.70
CA GLN A 23 -11.56 -7.18 -21.48
C GLN A 23 -10.35 -6.39 -21.95
N THR A 24 -10.44 -5.07 -21.83
CA THR A 24 -9.29 -4.20 -21.77
C THR A 24 -8.41 -4.77 -20.66
N LEU A 25 -7.43 -5.59 -21.05
CA LEU A 25 -6.34 -6.02 -20.21
C LEU A 25 -5.62 -4.73 -19.81
N GLY A 26 -6.06 -4.13 -18.72
CA GLY A 26 -5.24 -3.17 -18.00
C GLY A 26 -3.91 -3.87 -17.75
N LEU A 27 -2.84 -3.34 -18.33
CA LEU A 27 -1.49 -3.67 -17.91
C LEU A 27 -1.39 -3.28 -16.44
N GLU A 28 -1.75 -4.19 -15.54
CA GLU A 28 -1.37 -4.09 -14.13
C GLU A 28 0.15 -3.96 -14.14
N ALA A 29 0.65 -2.81 -13.72
CA ALA A 29 2.08 -2.62 -13.52
C ALA A 29 2.54 -3.75 -12.59
N ARG A 30 3.50 -4.56 -13.07
CA ARG A 30 4.01 -5.69 -12.28
C ARG A 30 4.51 -5.15 -10.95
N ASP A 31 4.02 -5.76 -9.87
CA ASP A 31 4.44 -5.39 -8.51
C ASP A 31 5.95 -5.52 -8.36
N VAL A 32 6.55 -4.54 -7.69
CA VAL A 32 8.00 -4.51 -7.42
C VAL A 32 8.23 -5.07 -6.03
N SER A 33 9.04 -6.12 -5.96
CA SER A 33 9.45 -6.75 -4.70
C SER A 33 10.74 -6.11 -4.18
N LEU A 34 10.64 -5.34 -3.10
CA LEU A 34 11.75 -4.65 -2.45
C LEU A 34 12.40 -5.56 -1.41
N ARG A 35 13.70 -5.87 -1.57
CA ARG A 35 14.44 -6.74 -0.63
C ARG A 35 15.04 -5.89 0.49
N CYS A 36 14.69 -6.23 1.73
CA CYS A 36 15.21 -5.60 2.93
C CYS A 36 16.25 -6.49 3.60
N LYS A 37 17.40 -5.92 3.96
CA LYS A 37 18.46 -6.64 4.68
C LYS A 37 18.27 -6.55 6.17
N ASN A 38 18.37 -7.68 6.89
CA ASN A 38 18.23 -7.71 8.35
C ASN A 38 19.01 -8.88 8.96
N THR A 39 19.63 -8.67 10.12
CA THR A 39 20.40 -9.70 10.84
C THR A 39 19.58 -10.93 11.23
N LYS A 40 18.25 -10.79 11.37
CA LYS A 40 17.31 -11.89 11.67
C LYS A 40 16.83 -12.63 10.42
N GLY A 41 17.29 -12.21 9.24
CA GLY A 41 16.92 -12.79 7.96
C GLY A 41 16.41 -11.70 7.02
N ASP A 42 16.88 -11.75 5.78
CA ASP A 42 16.41 -10.86 4.73
C ASP A 42 14.95 -11.19 4.37
N PHE A 43 14.17 -10.17 4.04
CA PHE A 43 12.76 -10.31 3.71
C PHE A 43 12.37 -9.38 2.56
N THR A 44 11.14 -9.51 2.08
CA THR A 44 10.66 -8.77 0.91
C THR A 44 9.38 -8.03 1.23
N ILE A 45 9.26 -6.81 0.71
CA ILE A 45 8.06 -5.97 0.79
C ILE A 45 7.56 -5.73 -0.62
N SER A 46 6.26 -5.95 -0.85
CA SER A 46 5.57 -5.53 -2.06
C SER A 46 5.45 -4.01 -2.08
N GLN A 47 5.96 -3.37 -3.13
CA GLN A 47 5.85 -1.93 -3.30
C GLN A 47 4.39 -1.51 -3.40
N ASN A 48 3.57 -2.21 -4.20
CA ASN A 48 2.17 -1.85 -4.39
C ASN A 48 1.38 -1.90 -3.07
N LYS A 49 1.65 -2.91 -2.22
CA LYS A 49 1.01 -2.99 -0.89
C LYS A 49 1.52 -1.93 0.06
N ALA A 50 2.82 -1.61 0.04
CA ALA A 50 3.38 -0.51 0.83
C ALA A 50 2.76 0.84 0.45
N GLU A 51 2.60 1.10 -0.85
CA GLU A 51 1.91 2.28 -1.39
C GLU A 51 0.43 2.31 -0.97
N GLY A 52 -0.26 1.16 -1.04
CA GLY A 52 -1.63 1.02 -0.53
C GLY A 52 -1.74 1.40 0.96
N ASN A 53 -0.80 0.93 1.78
CA ASN A 53 -0.78 1.21 3.21
C ASN A 53 -0.56 2.70 3.52
N ILE A 54 0.34 3.40 2.83
CA ILE A 54 0.52 4.84 3.05
C ILE A 54 -0.72 5.64 2.62
N HIS A 55 -1.43 5.20 1.58
CA HIS A 55 -2.68 5.83 1.15
C HIS A 55 -3.80 5.61 2.17
N ALA A 56 -3.87 4.44 2.79
CA ALA A 56 -4.82 4.12 3.86
C ALA A 56 -4.48 4.80 5.21
N ALA A 57 -3.20 5.07 5.49
CA ALA A 57 -2.79 5.75 6.72
C ALA A 57 -3.42 7.16 6.83
N PRO A 58 -3.70 7.68 8.04
CA PRO A 58 -4.24 9.02 8.17
C PRO A 58 -3.23 10.08 7.73
N VAL A 59 -3.71 11.17 7.11
CA VAL A 59 -2.89 12.34 6.76
C VAL A 59 -2.65 13.16 8.03
N GLY A 60 -1.43 13.65 8.22
CA GLY A 60 -1.19 14.70 9.22
C GLY A 60 0.15 15.40 9.05
N ASP A 61 0.20 16.64 9.52
CA ASP A 61 1.36 17.52 9.40
C ASP A 61 2.43 17.11 10.43
N PRO A 62 3.62 16.64 10.00
CA PRO A 62 4.65 16.22 10.92
C PRO A 62 5.16 17.37 11.82
N ASP A 63 5.08 18.63 11.38
CA ASP A 63 5.48 19.79 12.19
C ASP A 63 4.53 20.01 13.38
N LYS A 64 3.26 19.66 13.21
CA LYS A 64 2.23 19.72 14.26
C LYS A 64 2.15 18.43 15.06
N LYS A 65 2.97 17.42 14.72
CA LYS A 65 2.92 16.07 15.28
C LYS A 65 1.53 15.45 15.11
N GLU A 66 0.97 15.62 13.92
CA GLU A 66 -0.29 15.02 13.48
C GLU A 66 0.00 13.92 12.45
N PRO A 67 -0.87 12.91 12.33
CA PRO A 67 -2.06 12.67 13.14
C PRO A 67 -1.70 12.06 14.50
N LYS A 68 -2.48 12.37 15.53
CA LYS A 68 -2.30 11.82 16.89
C LYS A 68 -3.03 10.49 17.04
N THR A 69 -2.57 9.48 16.31
CA THR A 69 -3.12 8.12 16.42
C THR A 69 -2.68 7.47 17.74
N LYS A 70 -3.40 6.44 18.19
CA LYS A 70 -3.09 5.76 19.47
C LYS A 70 -1.79 4.96 19.43
N SER A 71 -1.40 4.52 18.23
CA SER A 71 -0.13 3.80 18.02
C SER A 71 1.07 4.76 17.92
N GLY A 72 0.80 6.04 17.60
CA GLY A 72 1.81 7.04 17.26
C GLY A 72 2.25 7.02 15.79
N TYR A 73 1.66 6.17 14.94
CA TYR A 73 1.94 6.13 13.49
C TYR A 73 0.75 6.63 12.66
N PRO A 74 1.00 7.21 11.47
CA PRO A 74 2.30 7.64 10.97
C PRO A 74 2.87 8.80 11.80
N HIS A 75 4.18 9.00 11.70
CA HIS A 75 4.84 10.17 12.29
C HIS A 75 5.95 10.70 11.38
N GLY A 76 6.43 11.90 11.69
CA GLY A 76 7.50 12.55 10.94
C GLY A 76 8.79 11.73 10.95
N TYR A 77 9.42 11.66 9.78
CA TYR A 77 10.73 11.05 9.58
C TYR A 77 11.74 12.12 9.15
N GLY A 78 12.82 12.27 9.92
CA GLY A 78 13.80 13.33 9.73
C GLY A 78 14.97 12.99 8.81
N ASN A 79 15.01 11.78 8.24
CA ASN A 79 16.09 11.29 7.37
C ASN A 79 17.53 11.49 7.89
N ARG A 80 17.74 11.26 9.19
CA ARG A 80 19.07 11.39 9.81
C ARG A 80 20.05 10.32 9.34
N ASP A 81 19.54 9.21 8.81
CA ASP A 81 20.31 8.13 8.19
C ASP A 81 20.89 8.51 6.81
N GLY A 82 20.53 9.67 6.25
CA GLY A 82 21.09 10.16 4.99
C GLY A 82 20.66 9.35 3.77
N ILE A 83 19.49 8.70 3.84
CA ILE A 83 18.97 7.88 2.73
C ILE A 83 18.62 8.79 1.55
N THR A 84 19.16 8.46 0.38
CA THR A 84 18.72 9.06 -0.89
C THR A 84 17.59 8.23 -1.47
N TRP A 85 16.42 8.85 -1.61
CA TRP A 85 15.21 8.18 -2.08
C TRP A 85 15.17 8.06 -3.60
N PRO A 86 14.70 6.91 -4.16
CA PRO A 86 14.44 6.78 -5.59
C PRO A 86 13.53 7.89 -6.15
N ASN A 87 12.51 8.29 -5.38
CA ASN A 87 11.66 9.41 -5.74
C ASN A 87 12.34 10.74 -5.39
N LYS A 88 12.72 11.50 -6.42
CA LYS A 88 13.41 12.78 -6.27
C LYS A 88 12.64 13.83 -5.46
N LYS A 89 11.30 13.78 -5.44
CA LYS A 89 10.49 14.69 -4.60
C LYS A 89 10.81 14.54 -3.12
N CYS A 90 11.21 13.34 -2.69
CA CYS A 90 11.53 13.04 -1.31
C CYS A 90 12.94 13.48 -0.89
N ASN A 91 13.77 13.89 -1.86
CA ASN A 91 15.11 14.41 -1.61
C ASN A 91 15.16 15.94 -1.58
N ASP A 92 14.02 16.62 -1.77
CA ASP A 92 13.95 18.06 -1.58
C ASP A 92 14.19 18.40 -0.11
N LYS A 93 15.00 19.43 0.15
CA LYS A 93 15.34 19.87 1.52
C LYS A 93 14.13 20.33 2.34
N ASN A 94 13.04 20.71 1.68
CA ASN A 94 11.79 21.13 2.29
C ASN A 94 10.75 20.00 2.27
N ALA A 95 11.09 18.81 1.75
CA ALA A 95 10.20 17.67 1.79
C ALA A 95 9.97 17.25 3.23
N LYS A 96 8.71 17.30 3.65
CA LYS A 96 8.26 16.72 4.91
C LYS A 96 7.99 15.24 4.68
N LEU A 97 8.71 14.37 5.37
CA LEU A 97 8.56 12.93 5.24
C LEU A 97 7.81 12.36 6.44
N LEU A 98 6.97 11.37 6.17
CA LEU A 98 6.31 10.53 7.16
C LEU A 98 6.79 9.09 6.98
N GLU A 99 6.81 8.34 8.08
CA GLU A 99 7.04 6.90 8.09
C GLU A 99 5.81 6.14 8.59
N PHE A 100 5.56 4.97 7.99
CA PHE A 100 4.45 4.09 8.37
C PHE A 100 4.85 2.61 8.28
N PRO A 101 4.49 1.76 9.27
CA PRO A 101 4.84 0.35 9.25
C PRO A 101 4.25 -0.39 8.05
N VAL A 102 5.05 -1.30 7.48
CA VAL A 102 4.65 -2.18 6.36
C VAL A 102 5.19 -3.59 6.58
N TYR A 103 4.49 -4.58 6.03
CA TYR A 103 4.73 -5.99 6.30
C TYR A 103 4.88 -6.82 5.02
N PRO A 104 5.57 -7.97 5.05
CA PRO A 104 5.68 -8.86 3.90
C PRO A 104 4.35 -9.38 3.35
N ASP A 105 3.38 -9.65 4.21
CA ASP A 105 2.01 -10.01 3.81
C ASP A 105 1.19 -8.80 3.32
N GLY A 106 1.65 -7.59 3.67
CA GLY A 106 1.09 -6.30 3.35
C GLY A 106 -0.23 -5.98 4.04
N HIS A 107 -0.48 -6.57 5.22
CA HIS A 107 -1.60 -6.12 6.04
C HIS A 107 -1.39 -4.66 6.49
N LEU A 108 -2.50 -3.98 6.80
CA LEU A 108 -2.46 -2.61 7.28
C LEU A 108 -2.12 -2.58 8.77
N PHE A 109 -1.15 -1.76 9.16
CA PHE A 109 -0.83 -1.54 10.57
C PHE A 109 -2.03 -0.92 11.31
N PRO A 110 -2.46 -1.46 12.46
CA PRO A 110 -3.62 -0.98 13.20
C PRO A 110 -3.32 0.32 13.97
N TYR A 111 -3.16 1.43 13.25
CA TYR A 111 -2.67 2.69 13.81
C TYR A 111 -3.57 3.30 14.91
N ASN A 112 -4.84 2.89 14.97
CA ASN A 112 -5.81 3.32 15.98
C ASN A 112 -5.78 2.49 17.27
N GLU A 113 -4.92 1.46 17.35
CA GLU A 113 -4.71 0.66 18.55
C GLU A 113 -3.55 1.20 19.40
N LYS A 114 -3.48 0.82 20.67
CA LYS A 114 -2.46 1.33 21.60
C LYS A 114 -1.10 0.71 21.27
N LYS A 115 -0.06 1.53 21.25
CA LYS A 115 1.31 1.10 20.93
C LYS A 115 1.84 -0.08 21.74
N SER A 116 1.45 -0.23 23.01
CA SER A 116 1.92 -1.31 23.90
C SER A 116 1.60 -2.72 23.40
N ASP A 117 0.58 -2.83 22.55
CA ASP A 117 0.00 -4.11 22.14
C ASP A 117 0.41 -4.47 20.70
N LEU A 118 1.24 -3.62 20.06
CA LEU A 118 1.55 -3.69 18.64
C LEU A 118 3.04 -3.90 18.41
N ASP A 119 3.36 -4.79 17.47
CA ASP A 119 4.69 -4.85 16.86
C ASP A 119 4.66 -4.18 15.48
N PRO A 120 5.26 -2.98 15.30
CA PRO A 120 5.35 -2.34 14.00
C PRO A 120 6.31 -3.07 13.03
N GLY A 121 7.02 -4.09 13.50
CA GLY A 121 8.03 -4.79 12.72
C GLY A 121 9.20 -3.87 12.33
N PRO A 122 10.08 -4.37 11.45
CA PRO A 122 11.33 -3.69 11.12
C PRO A 122 11.19 -2.67 9.98
N ALA A 123 10.18 -2.78 9.12
CA ALA A 123 10.08 -2.03 7.87
C ALA A 123 9.11 -0.84 7.96
N ARG A 124 9.46 0.23 7.25
CA ARG A 124 8.71 1.48 7.16
C ARG A 124 8.62 1.92 5.72
N ALA A 125 7.42 2.22 5.23
CA ALA A 125 7.24 2.96 3.99
C ALA A 125 7.40 4.45 4.28
N ILE A 126 8.20 5.14 3.46
CA ILE A 126 8.43 6.57 3.54
C ILE A 126 7.64 7.27 2.44
N TYR A 127 7.00 8.38 2.80
CA TYR A 127 6.19 9.16 1.88
C TYR A 127 6.17 10.64 2.26
N THR A 128 5.84 11.49 1.29
CA THR A 128 5.76 12.94 1.51
C THR A 128 4.45 13.35 2.19
N TYR A 129 4.52 14.41 2.99
CA TYR A 129 3.36 15.19 3.40
C TYR A 129 3.25 16.47 2.53
N PRO A 130 2.05 16.90 2.10
CA PRO A 130 0.75 16.24 2.28
C PRO A 130 0.40 15.25 1.15
N SER A 131 1.19 15.20 0.07
CA SER A 131 0.81 14.55 -1.18
C SER A 131 0.84 13.02 -1.15
N LYS A 132 1.50 12.41 -0.16
CA LYS A 132 1.73 10.96 -0.09
C LYS A 132 2.46 10.38 -1.29
N ASP A 133 3.37 11.15 -1.88
CA ASP A 133 4.27 10.60 -2.88
C ASP A 133 5.15 9.53 -2.22
N PHE A 134 5.08 8.29 -2.71
CA PHE A 134 5.90 7.19 -2.20
C PHE A 134 7.38 7.44 -2.46
N CYS A 135 8.20 7.31 -1.42
CA CYS A 135 9.64 7.53 -1.48
C CYS A 135 10.42 6.23 -1.61
N GLY A 136 9.96 5.18 -0.92
CA GLY A 136 10.63 3.89 -0.82
C GLY A 136 10.27 3.19 0.48
N VAL A 137 10.82 1.98 0.66
CA VAL A 137 10.76 1.26 1.93
C VAL A 137 12.15 1.22 2.53
N MET A 138 12.25 1.51 3.82
CA MET A 138 13.45 1.28 4.62
C MET A 138 13.15 0.23 5.69
N ALA A 139 14.20 -0.44 6.16
CA ALA A 139 14.08 -1.37 7.28
C ALA A 139 15.23 -1.18 8.26
N HIS A 140 14.92 -1.42 9.54
CA HIS A 140 15.93 -1.65 10.56
C HIS A 140 16.86 -2.77 10.13
N THR A 141 18.16 -2.60 10.33
CA THR A 141 19.16 -3.62 9.95
C THR A 141 19.32 -4.73 10.97
N ASP A 142 18.87 -4.54 12.22
CA ASP A 142 18.99 -5.53 13.31
C ASP A 142 17.66 -5.75 14.04
N GLY A 143 16.91 -6.79 13.66
CA GLY A 143 15.55 -6.99 14.16
C GLY A 143 14.70 -5.74 13.95
N ASN A 144 13.98 -5.29 14.99
CA ASN A 144 13.16 -4.08 14.96
C ASN A 144 13.91 -2.84 15.49
N ALA A 145 15.24 -2.84 15.46
CA ALA A 145 16.09 -1.79 16.03
C ALA A 145 17.33 -1.50 15.17
N GLY A 146 18.13 -0.51 15.60
CA GLY A 146 19.31 -0.05 14.88
C GLY A 146 18.99 1.00 13.81
N GLY A 147 19.99 1.29 12.97
CA GLY A 147 19.84 2.24 11.87
C GLY A 147 18.93 1.71 10.76
N PHE A 148 18.45 2.61 9.92
CA PHE A 148 17.64 2.25 8.75
C PHE A 148 18.49 2.13 7.50
N ALA A 149 18.17 1.13 6.68
CA ALA A 149 18.70 0.99 5.33
C ALA A 149 17.57 0.92 4.31
N LEU A 150 17.79 1.51 3.13
CA LEU A 150 16.87 1.43 2.00
C LEU A 150 16.77 -0.03 1.51
N CYS A 151 15.54 -0.50 1.26
CA CYS A 151 15.28 -1.78 0.61
C CYS A 151 15.37 -1.63 -0.91
N SER A 152 15.86 -2.66 -1.61
CA SER A 152 16.19 -2.64 -3.05
C SER A 152 15.69 -3.85 -3.80
#